data_AF-A0A9P7VD12-F1
#
_entry.id   AF-A0A9P7VD12-F1
#
_cell.length_a   1.000
_cell.length_b   1.000
_cell.length_c   1.000
_cell.angle_alpha   90.00
_cell.angle_beta   90.00
_cell.angle_gamma   90.00
#
_symmetry.space_group_name_H-M   'P 1'
#
loop_
_entity.id
_entity.type
_entity.pdbx_description
1 polymer ?
#
loop_
_entity_poly.entity_id
_entity_poly.type
_entity_poly.pdbx_seq_one_letter_code
_entity_poly.pdbx_strand_id
1 'polypeptide(L)'
;MSEPFDENYYNHLLTLLTINSRAIIAELTSIAETHLDELSTIVKLIVGRIRRCLPLYKLYLFYLIDSIVKNVGSPYNVLFSSELFALFTETYTIVKDSVRQDLIDLFKTWVNARTQLDSELFPSRVIGSIEKFIIKATTIPVSSDSLLREANYLLQYVIKIDSMVEGEIDGEWKEDDKNEIHQMQIVRNKMVWEINEIHEKLFISQRDDRERDASNVAALNITNANIRDELVEIRKTLDNHFHKQQELLRRKESQVMESIDKLNRKMEFSIDKAWFTASDDVVVNFMVSWGHRKRAEALVEGPKKKKVRFE
;
A
#
# COMPACT_ATOMS: atom_id res chain seq x y z
N MET A 1 -31.16 1.93 -28.48
CA MET A 1 -31.17 2.89 -27.36
C MET A 1 -30.23 2.33 -26.32
N SER A 2 -29.17 3.05 -25.96
CA SER A 2 -28.37 2.74 -24.78
C SER A 2 -29.29 2.77 -23.55
N GLU A 3 -28.98 1.93 -22.56
CA GLU A 3 -29.65 1.97 -21.26
C GLU A 3 -29.54 3.39 -20.66
N PRO A 4 -30.55 3.93 -19.96
CA PRO A 4 -30.43 5.22 -19.31
C PRO A 4 -29.34 5.17 -18.22
N PHE A 5 -28.64 6.28 -18.01
CA PHE A 5 -27.64 6.39 -16.96
C PHE A 5 -28.31 6.25 -15.58
N ASP A 6 -27.89 5.25 -14.80
CA ASP A 6 -28.34 5.06 -13.42
C ASP A 6 -27.29 5.63 -12.44
N GLU A 7 -27.59 6.81 -11.92
CA GLU A 7 -26.76 7.51 -10.92
C GLU A 7 -26.59 6.69 -9.61
N ASN A 8 -27.62 5.97 -9.17
CA ASN A 8 -27.55 5.20 -7.94
C ASN A 8 -26.63 3.99 -8.09
N TYR A 9 -26.72 3.31 -9.24
CA TYR A 9 -25.83 2.21 -9.57
C TYR A 9 -24.38 2.68 -9.63
N TYR A 10 -24.12 3.80 -10.32
CA TYR A 10 -22.77 4.36 -10.42
C TYR A 10 -22.19 4.71 -9.04
N ASN A 11 -22.99 5.37 -8.20
CA ASN A 11 -22.59 5.73 -6.85
C ASN A 11 -22.38 4.49 -5.95
N HIS A 12 -23.16 3.42 -6.14
CA HIS A 12 -22.93 2.15 -5.45
C HIS A 12 -21.56 1.56 -5.80
N LEU A 13 -21.22 1.48 -7.09
CA LEU A 13 -19.89 1.02 -7.53
C LEU A 13 -18.75 1.87 -6.95
N LEU A 14 -18.91 3.19 -6.90
CA LEU A 14 -17.96 4.10 -6.24
C LEU A 14 -17.80 3.83 -4.74
N THR A 15 -18.84 3.31 -4.06
CA THR A 15 -18.76 2.94 -2.64
C THR A 15 -18.00 1.63 -2.44
N LEU A 16 -18.08 0.71 -3.39
CA LEU A 16 -17.38 -0.58 -3.38
C LEU A 16 -15.88 -0.46 -3.67
N LEU A 17 -15.41 0.68 -4.20
CA LEU A 17 -14.00 0.92 -4.48
C LEU A 17 -13.19 1.22 -3.19
N THR A 18 -13.13 0.23 -2.31
CA THR A 18 -12.39 0.22 -1.04
C THR A 18 -11.03 -0.49 -1.14
N ILE A 19 -10.79 -1.16 -2.27
CA ILE A 19 -9.53 -1.80 -2.66
C ILE A 19 -9.21 -1.42 -4.11
N ASN A 20 -7.98 -1.67 -4.55
CA ASN A 20 -7.59 -1.51 -5.95
C ASN A 20 -8.20 -2.62 -6.84
N SER A 21 -9.50 -2.53 -7.10
CA SER A 21 -10.26 -3.48 -7.92
C SER A 21 -10.26 -3.06 -9.38
N ARG A 22 -9.46 -3.75 -10.21
CA ARG A 22 -9.43 -3.53 -11.66
C ARG A 22 -10.81 -3.75 -12.31
N ALA A 23 -11.59 -4.69 -11.81
CA ALA A 23 -12.93 -4.97 -12.34
C ALA A 23 -13.88 -3.79 -12.12
N ILE A 24 -13.92 -3.24 -10.90
CA ILE A 24 -14.78 -2.09 -10.58
C ILE A 24 -14.32 -0.85 -11.34
N ILE A 25 -13.00 -0.61 -11.43
CA ILE A 25 -12.46 0.52 -12.19
C ILE A 25 -12.84 0.39 -13.68
N ALA A 26 -12.67 -0.78 -14.28
CA ALA A 26 -13.01 -1.00 -15.68
C ALA A 26 -14.51 -0.81 -15.94
N GLU A 27 -15.37 -1.28 -15.04
CA GLU A 27 -16.81 -1.09 -15.15
C GLU A 27 -17.21 0.39 -15.05
N LEU A 28 -16.72 1.11 -14.04
CA LEU A 28 -16.96 2.55 -13.89
C LEU A 28 -16.44 3.36 -15.09
N THR A 29 -15.31 2.96 -15.68
CA THR A 29 -14.76 3.57 -16.89
C THR A 29 -15.64 3.27 -18.11
N SER A 30 -16.13 2.03 -18.25
CA SER A 30 -17.02 1.65 -19.34
C SER A 30 -18.33 2.42 -19.30
N ILE A 31 -18.92 2.59 -18.11
CA ILE A 31 -20.12 3.44 -17.93
C ILE A 31 -19.81 4.90 -18.31
N ALA A 32 -18.63 5.41 -17.93
CA ALA A 32 -18.22 6.77 -18.30
C ALA A 32 -18.06 6.95 -19.82
N GLU A 33 -17.62 5.92 -20.53
CA GLU A 33 -17.48 5.89 -21.98
C GLU A 33 -18.85 5.84 -22.70
N THR A 34 -19.81 5.08 -22.18
CA THR A 34 -21.13 4.91 -22.81
C THR A 34 -22.08 6.08 -22.59
N HIS A 35 -21.90 6.87 -21.51
CA HIS A 35 -22.79 7.97 -21.14
C HIS A 35 -22.12 9.35 -21.23
N LEU A 36 -21.65 9.71 -22.42
CA LEU A 36 -21.06 11.02 -22.69
C LEU A 36 -22.06 12.20 -22.60
N ASP A 37 -23.35 11.94 -22.50
CA ASP A 37 -24.34 12.99 -22.22
C ASP A 37 -24.34 13.39 -20.73
N GLU A 38 -23.87 12.51 -19.84
CA GLU A 38 -23.90 12.65 -18.37
C GLU A 38 -22.53 12.95 -17.74
N LEU A 39 -21.56 13.41 -18.54
CA LEU A 39 -20.17 13.70 -18.13
C LEU A 39 -20.10 14.52 -16.84
N SER A 40 -20.91 15.58 -16.75
CA SER A 40 -20.92 16.50 -15.61
C SER A 40 -21.40 15.82 -14.34
N THR A 41 -22.37 14.93 -14.46
CA THR A 41 -22.92 14.15 -13.34
C THR A 41 -21.88 13.16 -12.84
N ILE A 42 -21.26 12.40 -13.75
CA ILE A 42 -20.21 11.42 -13.43
C ILE A 42 -19.01 12.07 -12.74
N VAL A 43 -18.50 13.18 -13.28
CA VAL A 43 -17.38 13.92 -12.68
C VAL A 43 -17.75 14.38 -11.27
N LYS A 44 -18.95 14.94 -11.07
CA LYS A 44 -19.42 15.38 -9.74
C LYS A 44 -19.49 14.22 -8.75
N LEU A 45 -19.96 13.04 -9.16
CA LEU A 45 -20.04 11.86 -8.30
C LEU A 45 -18.65 11.40 -7.85
N ILE A 46 -17.70 11.29 -8.78
CA ILE A 46 -16.32 10.87 -8.48
C ILE A 46 -15.66 11.89 -7.56
N VAL A 47 -15.69 13.18 -7.92
CA VAL A 47 -15.10 14.27 -7.13
C VAL A 47 -15.72 14.32 -5.73
N GLY A 48 -17.04 14.21 -5.63
CA GLY A 48 -17.76 14.16 -4.36
C GLY A 48 -17.43 12.92 -3.52
N ARG A 49 -17.15 11.77 -4.15
CA ARG A 49 -16.69 10.57 -3.45
C ARG A 49 -15.27 10.74 -2.93
N ILE A 50 -14.35 11.30 -3.71
CA ILE A 50 -12.97 11.57 -3.31
C ILE A 50 -12.95 12.45 -2.06
N ARG A 51 -13.76 13.51 -2.02
CA ARG A 51 -13.81 14.42 -0.86
C ARG A 51 -14.32 13.74 0.41
N ARG A 52 -15.34 12.88 0.30
CA ARG A 52 -16.04 12.28 1.45
C ARG A 52 -15.45 10.95 1.95
N CYS A 53 -14.71 10.20 1.13
CA CYS A 53 -14.20 8.90 1.54
C CYS A 53 -13.03 8.99 2.53
N LEU A 54 -12.78 7.88 3.24
CA LEU A 54 -11.64 7.77 4.16
C LEU A 54 -10.31 7.94 3.42
N PRO A 55 -9.26 8.49 4.06
CA PRO A 55 -7.97 8.75 3.41
C PRO A 55 -7.37 7.54 2.70
N LEU A 56 -7.50 6.33 3.26
CA LEU A 56 -6.97 5.11 2.66
C LEU A 56 -7.61 4.70 1.31
N TYR A 57 -8.82 5.19 1.00
CA TYR A 57 -9.52 4.85 -0.24
C TYR A 57 -9.32 5.87 -1.36
N LYS A 58 -8.77 7.06 -1.04
CA LYS A 58 -8.66 8.17 -2.00
C LYS A 58 -7.79 7.80 -3.20
N LEU A 59 -6.69 7.06 -2.98
CA LEU A 59 -5.80 6.60 -4.04
C LEU A 59 -6.52 5.78 -5.12
N TYR A 60 -7.45 4.90 -4.72
CA TYR A 60 -8.17 4.05 -5.68
C TYR A 60 -9.09 4.86 -6.59
N LEU A 61 -9.66 5.96 -6.09
CA LEU A 61 -10.47 6.88 -6.89
C LEU A 61 -9.60 7.74 -7.82
N PHE A 62 -8.35 8.02 -7.44
CA PHE A 62 -7.38 8.61 -8.37
C PHE A 62 -7.02 7.64 -9.51
N TYR A 63 -6.93 6.33 -9.25
CA TYR A 63 -6.78 5.33 -10.31
C TYR A 63 -8.01 5.24 -11.23
N LEU A 64 -9.21 5.50 -10.69
CA LEU A 64 -10.40 5.63 -11.52
C LEU A 64 -10.32 6.85 -12.45
N ILE A 65 -9.96 8.03 -11.94
CA ILE A 65 -9.75 9.23 -12.78
C ILE A 65 -8.72 8.93 -13.87
N ASP A 66 -7.60 8.31 -13.50
CA ASP A 66 -6.54 7.91 -14.44
C ASP A 66 -7.08 7.00 -15.55
N SER A 67 -7.86 5.97 -15.19
CA SER A 67 -8.47 5.05 -16.15
C SER A 67 -9.44 5.75 -17.09
N ILE A 68 -10.34 6.61 -16.59
CA ILE A 68 -11.30 7.35 -17.42
C ILE A 68 -10.57 8.27 -18.39
N VAL A 69 -9.58 9.03 -17.91
CA VAL A 69 -8.87 10.01 -18.75
C VAL A 69 -7.98 9.33 -19.79
N LYS A 70 -7.36 8.18 -19.47
CA LYS A 70 -6.55 7.42 -20.44
C LYS A 70 -7.39 6.76 -21.53
N ASN A 71 -8.53 6.17 -21.16
CA ASN A 71 -9.34 5.38 -22.07
C ASN A 71 -10.38 6.22 -22.84
N VAL A 72 -11.04 7.16 -22.17
CA VAL A 72 -12.09 7.99 -22.78
C VAL A 72 -11.53 9.32 -23.27
N GLY A 73 -10.64 9.95 -22.50
CA GLY A 73 -9.98 11.19 -22.91
C GLY A 73 -10.88 12.43 -22.83
N SER A 74 -11.02 13.15 -23.93
CA SER A 74 -11.81 14.40 -24.00
C SER A 74 -13.31 14.10 -24.10
N PRO A 75 -14.18 14.80 -23.34
CA PRO A 75 -13.93 16.00 -22.52
C PRO A 75 -13.65 15.75 -21.03
N TYR A 76 -13.54 14.48 -20.58
CA TYR A 76 -13.28 14.16 -19.17
C TYR A 76 -11.98 14.77 -18.66
N ASN A 77 -10.92 14.74 -19.48
CA ASN A 77 -9.65 15.37 -19.14
C ASN A 77 -9.84 16.83 -18.69
N VAL A 78 -10.53 17.65 -19.49
CA VAL A 78 -10.78 19.08 -19.21
C VAL A 78 -11.65 19.25 -17.97
N LEU A 79 -12.69 18.44 -17.80
CA LEU A 79 -13.58 18.54 -16.64
C LEU A 79 -12.84 18.22 -15.34
N PHE A 80 -12.09 17.11 -15.29
CA PHE A 80 -11.30 16.77 -14.11
C PHE A 80 -10.18 17.79 -13.84
N SER A 81 -9.60 18.39 -14.88
CA SER A 81 -8.54 19.39 -14.75
C SER A 81 -8.91 20.54 -13.82
N SER A 82 -10.17 20.96 -13.82
CA SER A 82 -10.66 22.07 -13.00
C SER A 82 -10.56 21.81 -11.50
N GLU A 83 -10.71 20.55 -11.09
CA GLU A 83 -10.71 20.13 -9.67
C GLU A 83 -9.43 19.38 -9.28
N LEU A 84 -8.66 18.87 -10.24
CA LEU A 84 -7.56 17.93 -10.02
C LEU A 84 -6.50 18.47 -9.06
N PHE A 85 -6.11 19.74 -9.21
CA PHE A 85 -5.11 20.35 -8.32
C PHE A 85 -5.59 20.39 -6.86
N ALA A 86 -6.83 20.84 -6.63
CA ALA A 86 -7.42 20.89 -5.28
C ALA A 86 -7.53 19.48 -4.68
N LEU A 87 -8.05 18.52 -5.44
CA LEU A 87 -8.19 17.14 -4.97
C LEU A 87 -6.84 16.49 -4.65
N PHE A 88 -5.84 16.70 -5.50
CA PHE A 88 -4.51 16.14 -5.31
C PHE A 88 -3.87 16.69 -4.04
N THR A 89 -3.89 18.01 -3.86
CA THR A 89 -3.28 18.67 -2.69
C THR A 89 -4.00 18.32 -1.38
N GLU A 90 -5.33 18.40 -1.35
CA GLU A 90 -6.15 17.98 -0.21
C GLU A 90 -5.87 16.53 0.18
N THR A 91 -5.84 15.62 -0.80
CA THR A 91 -5.57 14.20 -0.56
C THR A 91 -4.13 13.98 -0.06
N TYR A 92 -3.14 14.60 -0.70
CA TYR A 92 -1.74 14.45 -0.34
C TYR A 92 -1.45 14.84 1.11
N THR A 93 -2.10 15.90 1.60
CA THR A 93 -1.88 16.39 2.98
C THR A 93 -2.40 15.45 4.07
N ILE A 94 -3.47 14.70 3.81
CA ILE A 94 -4.14 13.85 4.82
C ILE A 94 -3.76 12.37 4.76
N VAL A 95 -3.14 11.91 3.68
CA VAL A 95 -2.71 10.51 3.53
C VAL A 95 -1.30 10.27 4.10
N LYS A 96 -1.00 9.02 4.46
CA LYS A 96 0.32 8.58 4.95
C LYS A 96 1.39 8.59 3.85
N ASP A 97 2.66 8.60 4.25
CA ASP A 97 3.81 8.70 3.32
C ASP A 97 3.81 7.64 2.22
N SER A 98 3.47 6.39 2.54
CA SER A 98 3.40 5.32 1.52
C SER A 98 2.41 5.67 0.40
N VAL A 99 1.25 6.25 0.75
CA VAL A 99 0.22 6.66 -0.22
C VAL A 99 0.62 7.95 -0.94
N ARG A 100 1.35 8.86 -0.27
CA ARG A 100 1.92 10.04 -0.91
C ARG A 100 2.88 9.65 -2.04
N GLN A 101 3.69 8.61 -1.82
CA GLN A 101 4.59 8.08 -2.83
C GLN A 101 3.81 7.49 -4.01
N ASP A 102 2.78 6.67 -3.75
CA ASP A 102 1.91 6.12 -4.81
C ASP A 102 1.21 7.22 -5.63
N LEU A 103 0.79 8.32 -5.00
CA LEU A 103 0.21 9.49 -5.68
C LEU A 103 1.25 10.22 -6.55
N ILE A 104 2.49 10.35 -6.08
CA ILE A 104 3.59 10.93 -6.87
C ILE A 104 3.89 10.06 -8.07
N ASP A 105 3.95 8.74 -7.89
CA ASP A 105 4.24 7.81 -8.98
C ASP A 105 3.11 7.78 -10.01
N LEU A 106 1.85 7.85 -9.57
CA LEU A 106 0.71 8.08 -10.46
C LEU A 106 0.85 9.39 -11.24
N PHE A 107 1.18 10.50 -10.57
CA PHE A 107 1.38 11.80 -11.21
C PHE A 107 2.48 11.77 -12.26
N LYS A 108 3.61 11.09 -12.01
CA LYS A 108 4.69 10.91 -13.01
C LYS A 108 4.18 10.24 -14.29
N THR A 109 3.22 9.32 -14.18
CA THR A 109 2.63 8.72 -15.38
C THR A 109 1.89 9.75 -16.22
N TRP A 110 1.30 10.79 -15.62
CA TRP A 110 0.55 11.81 -16.34
C TRP A 110 1.42 12.80 -17.10
N VAL A 111 2.65 13.05 -16.65
CA VAL A 111 3.57 14.02 -17.25
C VAL A 111 3.96 13.60 -18.68
N ASN A 112 4.18 12.31 -18.91
CA ASN A 112 4.65 11.79 -20.19
C ASN A 112 3.59 10.99 -20.97
N ALA A 113 2.44 10.70 -20.35
CA ALA A 113 1.42 9.89 -21.00
C ALA A 113 0.60 10.70 -22.00
N ARG A 114 0.27 10.00 -23.08
CA ARG A 114 -0.57 10.46 -24.18
C ARG A 114 -1.87 9.67 -24.15
N THR A 115 -2.97 10.34 -24.51
CA THR A 115 -4.25 9.67 -24.80
C THR A 115 -4.13 8.80 -26.05
N GLN A 116 -5.12 7.96 -26.33
CA GLN A 116 -5.18 7.18 -27.56
C GLN A 116 -5.12 8.04 -28.85
N LEU A 117 -5.47 9.33 -28.74
CA LEU A 117 -5.43 10.32 -29.83
C LEU A 117 -4.18 11.21 -29.78
N ASP A 118 -3.10 10.74 -29.15
CA ASP A 118 -1.80 11.43 -28.99
C ASP A 118 -1.85 12.83 -28.34
N SER A 119 -2.97 13.14 -27.67
CA SER A 119 -3.15 14.40 -26.93
C SER A 119 -2.69 14.25 -25.47
N GLU A 120 -2.25 15.34 -24.85
CA GLU A 120 -1.90 15.38 -23.42
C GLU A 120 -3.07 14.89 -22.55
N LEU A 121 -2.78 14.07 -21.52
CA LEU A 121 -3.83 13.57 -20.60
C LEU A 121 -4.50 14.70 -19.82
N PHE A 122 -3.72 15.68 -19.37
CA PHE A 122 -4.22 16.86 -18.67
C PHE A 122 -3.50 18.11 -19.18
N PRO A 123 -4.14 19.29 -19.12
CA PRO A 123 -3.51 20.55 -19.49
C PRO A 123 -2.22 20.79 -18.70
N SER A 124 -1.16 21.13 -19.43
CA SER A 124 0.17 21.45 -18.88
C SER A 124 0.15 22.44 -17.69
N ARG A 125 -0.79 23.39 -17.66
CA ARG A 125 -0.97 24.33 -16.53
C ARG A 125 -1.27 23.62 -15.20
N VAL A 126 -2.13 22.60 -15.23
CA VAL A 126 -2.53 21.86 -14.03
C VAL A 126 -1.41 20.94 -13.58
N ILE A 127 -0.79 20.21 -14.53
CA ILE A 127 0.37 19.36 -14.28
C ILE A 127 1.50 20.17 -13.63
N GLY A 128 1.87 21.32 -14.20
CA GLY A 128 2.92 22.17 -13.63
C GLY A 128 2.57 22.78 -12.26
N SER A 129 1.28 22.95 -11.94
CA SER A 129 0.85 23.40 -10.62
C SER A 129 0.99 22.29 -9.58
N ILE A 130 0.60 21.07 -9.93
CA ILE A 130 0.77 19.88 -9.07
C ILE A 130 2.26 19.59 -8.89
N GLU A 131 3.07 19.66 -9.94
CA GLU A 131 4.51 19.47 -9.88
C GLU A 131 5.18 20.45 -8.90
N LYS A 132 4.86 21.75 -9.01
CA LYS A 132 5.35 22.77 -8.06
C LYS A 132 4.94 22.47 -6.62
N PHE A 133 3.72 21.97 -6.41
CA PHE A 133 3.28 21.54 -5.09
C PHE A 133 4.07 20.34 -4.58
N ILE A 134 4.26 19.30 -5.40
CA ILE A 134 5.04 18.11 -5.04
C ILE A 134 6.46 18.52 -4.69
N ILE A 135 7.12 19.31 -5.54
CA ILE A 135 8.46 19.84 -5.28
C ILE A 135 8.47 20.55 -3.93
N LYS A 136 7.54 21.46 -3.66
CA LYS A 136 7.48 22.19 -2.39
C LYS A 136 7.24 21.26 -1.19
N ALA A 137 6.40 20.23 -1.35
CA ALA A 137 6.03 19.31 -0.29
C ALA A 137 7.10 18.27 0.03
N THR A 138 7.91 17.88 -0.96
CA THR A 138 8.99 16.90 -0.80
C THR A 138 10.37 17.53 -0.60
N THR A 139 10.55 18.81 -0.96
CA THR A 139 11.82 19.50 -0.77
C THR A 139 12.04 19.77 0.71
N ILE A 140 13.12 19.21 1.25
CA ILE A 140 13.63 19.57 2.56
C ILE A 140 14.19 21.01 2.47
N PRO A 141 13.73 21.96 3.29
CA PRO A 141 14.29 23.31 3.31
C PRO A 141 15.80 23.27 3.65
N VAL A 142 16.59 24.07 2.95
CA VAL A 142 18.07 24.10 3.06
C VAL A 142 18.55 24.75 4.37
N SER A 143 17.64 25.20 5.25
CA SER A 143 18.00 25.70 6.57
C SER A 143 18.60 24.58 7.43
N SER A 144 19.69 24.85 8.14
CA SER A 144 20.36 23.88 9.01
C SER A 144 19.41 23.18 9.99
N ASP A 145 18.45 23.91 10.57
CA ASP A 145 17.44 23.35 11.48
C ASP A 145 16.51 22.33 10.82
N SER A 146 16.10 22.59 9.57
CA SER A 146 15.25 21.66 8.81
C SER A 146 16.02 20.41 8.38
N LEU A 147 17.29 20.57 7.98
CA LEU A 147 18.18 19.46 7.64
C LEU A 147 18.46 18.59 8.87
N LEU A 148 18.71 19.22 10.03
CA LEU A 148 18.91 18.50 11.29
C LEU A 148 17.65 17.75 11.73
N ARG A 149 16.47 18.37 11.58
CA ARG A 149 15.19 17.69 11.86
C ARG A 149 14.99 16.48 10.97
N GLU A 150 15.30 16.61 9.68
CA GLU A 150 15.17 15.53 8.71
C GLU A 150 16.16 14.39 9.01
N ALA A 151 17.43 14.70 9.28
CA ALA A 151 18.44 13.73 9.67
C ALA A 151 18.01 12.94 10.94
N ASN A 152 17.51 13.64 11.96
CA ASN A 152 16.96 13.01 13.16
C ASN A 152 15.75 12.12 12.86
N TYR A 153 14.83 12.58 12.01
CA TYR A 153 13.70 11.77 11.58
C TYR A 153 14.15 10.49 10.89
N LEU A 154 15.11 10.58 9.96
CA LEU A 154 15.64 9.40 9.26
C LEU A 154 16.34 8.44 10.22
N LEU A 155 17.09 8.94 11.20
CA LEU A 155 17.71 8.09 12.23
C LEU A 155 16.65 7.31 13.04
N GLN A 156 15.58 8.00 13.47
CA GLN A 156 14.46 7.36 14.16
C GLN A 156 13.73 6.35 13.27
N TYR A 157 13.61 6.66 11.97
CA TYR A 157 12.96 5.76 11.03
C TYR A 157 13.79 4.49 10.81
N VAL A 158 15.13 4.60 10.72
CA VAL A 158 16.04 3.44 10.70
C VAL A 158 15.84 2.57 11.94
N ILE A 159 15.82 3.15 13.14
CA ILE A 159 15.61 2.41 14.40
C ILE A 159 14.26 1.69 14.42
N LYS A 160 13.20 2.38 13.96
CA LYS A 160 11.85 1.80 13.92
C LYS A 160 11.78 0.62 12.97
N ILE A 161 12.34 0.74 11.78
CA ILE A 161 12.43 -0.35 10.80
C ILE A 161 13.16 -1.54 11.41
N ASP A 162 14.23 -1.28 12.17
CA ASP A 162 15.04 -2.32 12.78
C ASP A 162 14.25 -3.22 13.75
N SER A 163 13.47 -2.57 14.63
CA SER A 163 12.66 -3.28 15.61
C SER A 163 11.63 -4.25 15.01
N MET A 164 11.22 -4.06 13.74
CA MET A 164 10.22 -4.89 13.08
C MET A 164 10.74 -6.29 12.70
N VAL A 165 12.03 -6.45 12.42
CA VAL A 165 12.61 -7.78 12.12
C VAL A 165 13.19 -8.43 13.36
N GLU A 166 13.72 -7.65 14.30
CA GLU A 166 14.29 -8.18 15.54
C GLU A 166 13.23 -8.70 16.52
N GLY A 167 11.97 -8.23 16.43
CA GLY A 167 10.94 -8.48 17.44
C GLY A 167 9.86 -9.52 17.14
N GLU A 168 9.61 -9.92 15.89
CA GLU A 168 8.33 -10.57 15.56
C GLU A 168 8.36 -12.04 15.12
N ILE A 169 9.50 -12.71 14.98
CA ILE A 169 9.50 -14.10 14.49
C ILE A 169 10.53 -14.98 15.22
N ASP A 170 10.08 -15.62 16.30
CA ASP A 170 10.74 -16.82 16.84
C ASP A 170 10.62 -17.95 15.80
N GLY A 171 11.74 -18.30 15.16
CA GLY A 171 11.82 -19.42 14.23
C GLY A 171 13.00 -19.35 13.28
N GLU A 172 13.49 -20.50 12.81
CA GLU A 172 14.60 -20.55 11.86
C GLU A 172 14.21 -19.90 10.51
N TRP A 173 14.99 -18.90 10.09
CA TRP A 173 14.94 -18.33 8.74
C TRP A 173 15.58 -19.29 7.75
N LYS A 174 15.11 -19.30 6.49
CA LYS A 174 15.82 -20.01 5.41
C LYS A 174 17.16 -19.33 5.14
N GLU A 175 18.11 -20.07 4.60
CA GLU A 175 19.46 -19.54 4.35
C GLU A 175 19.47 -18.33 3.40
N ASP A 176 18.63 -18.36 2.35
CA ASP A 176 18.46 -17.22 1.44
C ASP A 176 17.90 -15.98 2.17
N ASP A 177 16.91 -16.18 3.04
CA ASP A 177 16.30 -15.11 3.83
C ASP A 177 17.30 -14.53 4.84
N LYS A 178 18.17 -15.37 5.45
CA LYS A 178 19.25 -14.91 6.34
C LYS A 178 20.25 -14.03 5.61
N ASN A 179 20.63 -14.41 4.39
CA ASN A 179 21.55 -13.62 3.58
C ASN A 179 20.95 -12.25 3.26
N GLU A 180 19.67 -12.19 2.87
CA GLU A 180 18.97 -10.93 2.66
C GLU A 180 18.88 -10.08 3.93
N ILE A 181 18.55 -10.67 5.08
CA ILE A 181 18.53 -9.98 6.38
C ILE A 181 19.91 -9.42 6.70
N HIS A 182 20.98 -10.18 6.46
CA HIS A 182 22.34 -9.69 6.67
C HIS A 182 22.69 -8.51 5.76
N GLN A 183 22.34 -8.57 4.47
CA GLN A 183 22.53 -7.44 3.55
C GLN A 183 21.73 -6.21 3.99
N MET A 184 20.51 -6.41 4.48
CA MET A 184 19.68 -5.36 5.07
C MET A 184 20.37 -4.71 6.27
N GLN A 185 20.95 -5.49 7.18
CA GLN A 185 21.71 -4.97 8.33
C GLN A 185 22.94 -4.16 7.90
N ILE A 186 23.66 -4.58 6.85
CA ILE A 186 24.79 -3.82 6.30
C ILE A 186 24.32 -2.45 5.79
N VAL A 187 23.25 -2.43 4.99
CA VAL A 187 22.67 -1.19 4.44
C VAL A 187 22.16 -0.28 5.57
N ARG A 188 21.52 -0.85 6.58
CA ARG A 188 21.08 -0.15 7.79
C ARG A 188 22.24 0.52 8.51
N ASN A 189 23.31 -0.23 8.81
CA ASN A 189 24.49 0.31 9.50
C ASN A 189 25.16 1.41 8.68
N LYS A 190 25.21 1.26 7.35
CA LYS A 190 25.70 2.29 6.44
C LYS A 190 24.85 3.57 6.54
N MET A 191 23.52 3.47 6.52
CA MET A 191 22.64 4.64 6.65
C MET A 191 22.80 5.33 8.01
N VAL A 192 22.92 4.58 9.11
CA VAL A 192 23.20 5.18 10.43
C VAL A 192 24.51 5.97 10.41
N TRP A 193 25.56 5.41 9.79
CA TRP A 193 26.83 6.10 9.64
C TRP A 193 26.68 7.38 8.80
N GLU A 194 26.04 7.31 7.63
CA GLU A 194 25.82 8.47 6.75
C GLU A 194 25.01 9.58 7.45
N ILE A 195 23.99 9.23 8.22
CA ILE A 195 23.18 10.20 8.99
C ILE A 195 24.01 10.86 10.09
N ASN A 196 24.85 10.09 10.79
CA ASN A 196 25.73 10.64 11.83
C ASN A 196 26.81 11.57 11.25
N GLU A 197 27.37 11.24 10.08
CA GLU A 197 28.27 12.15 9.35
C GLU A 197 27.56 13.45 8.96
N ILE A 198 26.31 13.38 8.53
CA ILE A 198 25.49 14.58 8.25
C ILE A 198 25.27 15.41 9.52
N HIS A 199 24.98 14.78 10.67
CA HIS A 199 24.87 15.49 11.94
C HIS A 199 26.15 16.25 12.29
N GLU A 200 27.32 15.62 12.12
CA GLU A 200 28.61 16.26 12.38
C GLU A 200 28.85 17.43 11.42
N LYS A 201 28.62 17.25 10.11
CA LYS A 201 28.72 18.32 9.10
C LYS A 201 27.82 19.51 9.45
N LEU A 202 26.58 19.27 9.86
CA LEU A 202 25.61 20.31 10.25
C LEU A 202 26.01 21.01 11.56
N PHE A 203 26.61 20.28 12.50
CA PHE A 203 27.08 20.85 13.76
C PHE A 203 28.29 21.76 13.56
N ILE A 204 29.25 21.34 12.73
CA ILE A 204 30.42 22.14 12.36
C ILE A 204 29.97 23.41 11.62
N SER A 205 29.06 23.28 10.66
CA SER A 205 28.59 24.42 9.86
C SER A 205 27.86 25.48 10.69
N GLN A 206 27.07 25.09 11.69
CA GLN A 206 26.43 26.01 12.65
C GLN A 206 27.43 26.73 13.58
N ARG A 207 28.61 26.15 13.80
CA ARG A 207 29.66 26.76 14.63
C ARG A 207 30.39 27.87 13.87
N ASP A 208 30.62 27.65 12.57
CA ASP A 208 31.31 28.59 11.67
C ASP A 208 30.42 29.78 11.26
N ASP A 209 29.09 29.64 11.32
CA ASP A 209 28.10 30.71 11.10
C ASP A 209 28.24 31.93 12.03
N ARG A 210 29.01 31.81 13.11
CA ARG A 210 29.27 32.91 14.06
C ARG A 210 30.25 33.95 13.52
N GLU A 211 30.97 33.65 12.43
CA GLU A 211 31.91 34.53 11.74
C GLU A 211 31.30 35.00 10.39
N ARG A 212 30.44 36.03 10.45
CA ARG A 212 29.60 36.47 9.34
C ARG A 212 30.35 37.26 8.26
N ASP A 213 30.86 36.58 7.25
CA ASP A 213 31.21 37.17 5.95
C ASP A 213 30.31 36.63 4.82
N ALA A 214 30.00 37.45 3.81
CA ALA A 214 29.10 37.09 2.72
C ALA A 214 29.58 35.86 1.89
N SER A 215 30.89 35.63 1.83
CA SER A 215 31.49 34.43 1.23
C SER A 215 31.18 33.17 2.03
N ASN A 216 31.11 33.27 3.37
CA ASN A 216 30.79 32.14 4.25
C ASN A 216 29.32 31.73 4.10
N VAL A 217 28.41 32.70 3.92
CA VAL A 217 26.98 32.42 3.70
C VAL A 217 26.73 31.68 2.39
N ALA A 218 27.45 32.04 1.31
CA ALA A 218 27.32 31.34 0.03
C ALA A 218 27.85 29.90 0.12
N ALA A 219 29.00 29.70 0.77
CA ALA A 219 29.57 28.37 1.01
C ALA A 219 28.66 27.50 1.88
N LEU A 220 28.08 28.06 2.94
CA LEU A 220 27.12 27.38 3.81
C LEU A 220 25.89 26.91 3.04
N ASN A 221 25.31 27.76 2.21
CA ASN A 221 24.14 27.40 1.41
C ASN A 221 24.43 26.27 0.42
N ILE A 222 25.63 26.23 -0.18
CA ILE A 222 26.06 25.14 -1.06
C ILE A 222 26.21 23.84 -0.24
N THR A 223 26.89 23.90 0.90
CA THR A 223 27.05 22.76 1.80
C THR A 223 25.71 22.20 2.25
N ASN A 224 24.80 23.07 2.69
CA ASN A 224 23.46 22.67 3.11
C ASN A 224 22.63 22.09 1.95
N ALA A 225 22.81 22.58 0.72
CA ALA A 225 22.16 22.00 -0.46
C ALA A 225 22.69 20.58 -0.76
N ASN A 226 24.00 20.37 -0.63
CA ASN A 226 24.60 19.04 -0.77
C ASN A 226 24.09 18.08 0.32
N ILE A 227 24.04 18.53 1.58
CA ILE A 227 23.48 17.76 2.70
C ILE A 227 22.01 17.40 2.46
N ARG A 228 21.22 18.35 1.92
CA ARG A 228 19.83 18.09 1.53
C ARG A 228 19.75 16.94 0.53
N ASP A 229 20.60 16.94 -0.49
CA ASP A 229 20.60 15.90 -1.52
C ASP A 229 21.07 14.55 -0.95
N GLU A 230 22.06 14.53 -0.04
CA GLU A 230 22.45 13.34 0.73
C GLU A 230 21.26 12.78 1.54
N LEU A 231 20.52 13.63 2.27
CA LEU A 231 19.33 13.22 3.04
C LEU A 231 18.22 12.65 2.16
N VAL A 232 18.00 13.21 0.97
CA VAL A 232 17.03 12.69 -0.01
C VAL A 232 17.42 11.27 -0.46
N GLU A 233 18.70 11.02 -0.74
CA GLU A 233 19.17 9.69 -1.15
C GLU A 233 19.09 8.66 -0.01
N ILE A 234 19.40 9.07 1.22
CA ILE A 234 19.22 8.21 2.40
C ILE A 234 17.74 7.85 2.57
N ARG A 235 16.83 8.82 2.46
CA ARG A 235 15.38 8.58 2.54
C ARG A 235 14.91 7.57 1.50
N LYS A 236 15.31 7.74 0.22
CA LYS A 236 14.98 6.78 -0.84
C LYS A 236 15.48 5.37 -0.53
N THR A 237 16.72 5.27 -0.04
CA THR A 237 17.32 3.99 0.35
C THR A 237 16.54 3.34 1.49
N LEU A 238 16.10 4.14 2.46
CA LEU A 238 15.32 3.70 3.61
C LEU A 238 13.91 3.23 3.22
N ASP A 239 13.23 3.95 2.34
CA ASP A 239 11.91 3.57 1.81
C ASP A 239 12.00 2.23 1.04
N ASN A 240 13.03 2.08 0.21
CA ASN A 240 13.32 0.81 -0.47
C ASN A 240 13.61 -0.32 0.52
N HIS A 241 14.37 -0.03 1.58
CA HIS A 241 14.68 -1.00 2.61
C HIS A 241 13.42 -1.44 3.36
N PHE A 242 12.55 -0.51 3.73
CA PHE A 242 11.25 -0.79 4.34
C PHE A 242 10.39 -1.72 3.47
N HIS A 243 10.27 -1.42 2.16
CA HIS A 243 9.51 -2.27 1.25
C HIS A 243 10.08 -3.69 1.15
N LYS A 244 11.41 -3.84 1.02
CA LYS A 244 12.05 -5.16 0.99
C LYS A 244 11.79 -5.95 2.28
N GLN A 245 11.83 -5.30 3.43
CA GLN A 245 11.57 -5.93 4.71
C GLN A 245 10.11 -6.37 4.85
N GLN A 246 9.16 -5.55 4.41
CA GLN A 246 7.74 -5.94 4.37
C GLN A 246 7.50 -7.16 3.48
N GLU A 247 8.17 -7.24 2.33
CA GLU A 247 8.07 -8.40 1.43
C GLU A 247 8.68 -9.66 2.06
N LEU A 248 9.81 -9.52 2.77
CA LEU A 248 10.41 -10.62 3.53
C LEU A 248 9.48 -11.14 4.63
N LEU A 249 8.82 -10.25 5.37
CA LEU A 249 7.82 -10.63 6.39
C LEU A 249 6.63 -11.36 5.76
N ARG A 250 6.06 -10.85 4.66
CA ARG A 250 4.96 -11.52 3.93
C ARG A 250 5.33 -12.91 3.43
N ARG A 251 6.56 -13.08 2.92
CA ARG A 251 7.07 -14.39 2.51
C ARG A 251 7.15 -15.33 3.71
N LYS A 252 7.62 -14.85 4.86
CA LYS A 252 7.70 -15.65 6.10
C LYS A 252 6.31 -16.04 6.61
N GLU A 253 5.36 -15.11 6.64
CA GLU A 253 3.95 -15.39 6.98
C GLU A 253 3.37 -16.47 6.06
N SER A 254 3.59 -16.35 4.75
CA SER A 254 3.13 -17.34 3.77
C SER A 254 3.72 -18.73 4.03
N GLN A 255 5.00 -18.81 4.36
CA GLN A 255 5.67 -20.07 4.73
C GLN A 255 5.11 -20.69 6.01
N VAL A 256 4.81 -19.86 7.02
CA VAL A 256 4.20 -20.30 8.28
C VAL A 256 2.79 -20.84 8.00
N MET A 257 1.99 -20.13 7.21
CA MET A 257 0.64 -20.57 6.84
C MET A 257 0.65 -21.88 6.05
N GLU A 258 1.59 -22.05 5.11
CA GLU A 258 1.76 -23.32 4.38
C GLU A 258 2.15 -24.48 5.31
N SER A 259 3.01 -24.21 6.30
CA SER A 259 3.41 -25.22 7.30
C SER A 259 2.24 -25.61 8.20
N ILE A 260 1.41 -24.65 8.60
CA ILE A 260 0.17 -24.89 9.34
C ILE A 260 -0.81 -25.73 8.51
N ASP A 261 -1.02 -25.40 7.23
CA ASP A 261 -1.91 -26.19 6.34
C ASP A 261 -1.43 -27.64 6.19
N LYS A 262 -0.11 -27.83 5.99
CA LYS A 262 0.50 -29.18 5.94
C LYS A 262 0.28 -29.96 7.23
N LEU A 263 0.45 -29.31 8.40
CA LEU A 263 0.19 -29.94 9.70
C LEU A 263 -1.27 -30.29 9.88
N ASN A 264 -2.19 -29.39 9.51
CA ASN A 264 -3.63 -29.64 9.57
C ASN A 264 -4.03 -30.83 8.70
N ARG A 265 -3.57 -30.89 7.43
CA ARG A 265 -3.80 -32.05 6.56
C ARG A 265 -3.23 -33.35 7.12
N LYS A 266 -2.04 -33.30 7.72
CA LYS A 266 -1.41 -34.47 8.36
C LYS A 266 -2.17 -34.92 9.59
N MET A 267 -2.74 -33.98 10.34
CA MET A 267 -3.58 -34.25 11.50
C MET A 267 -4.91 -34.86 11.04
N GLU A 268 -5.59 -34.27 10.06
CA GLU A 268 -6.79 -34.82 9.43
C GLU A 268 -6.56 -36.24 8.91
N PHE A 269 -5.47 -36.48 8.17
CA PHE A 269 -5.13 -37.83 7.68
C PHE A 269 -4.82 -38.81 8.83
N SER A 270 -4.14 -38.36 9.89
CA SER A 270 -3.88 -39.19 11.08
C SER A 270 -5.16 -39.53 11.83
N ILE A 271 -6.09 -38.56 11.92
CA ILE A 271 -7.43 -38.75 12.46
C ILE A 271 -8.14 -39.78 11.58
N ASP A 272 -8.36 -39.54 10.29
CA ASP A 272 -9.04 -40.49 9.40
C ASP A 272 -8.44 -41.91 9.48
N LYS A 273 -7.11 -42.04 9.45
CA LYS A 273 -6.44 -43.34 9.60
C LYS A 273 -6.69 -43.98 10.97
N ALA A 274 -6.65 -43.22 12.07
CA ALA A 274 -6.99 -43.72 13.40
C ALA A 274 -8.45 -44.18 13.45
N TRP A 275 -9.35 -43.48 12.76
CA TRP A 275 -10.76 -43.84 12.69
C TRP A 275 -11.02 -45.13 11.90
N PHE A 276 -10.28 -45.38 10.81
CA PHE A 276 -10.40 -46.62 10.02
C PHE A 276 -9.71 -47.84 10.64
N THR A 277 -8.82 -47.65 11.62
CA THR A 277 -8.04 -48.73 12.25
C THR A 277 -8.44 -49.00 13.71
N ALA A 278 -9.21 -48.11 14.32
CA ALA A 278 -9.73 -48.28 15.68
C ALA A 278 -10.90 -49.27 15.70
N SER A 279 -10.95 -50.11 16.74
CA SER A 279 -12.15 -50.91 17.06
C SER A 279 -13.34 -49.98 17.31
N ASP A 280 -14.53 -50.39 16.89
CA ASP A 280 -15.77 -49.62 17.02
C ASP A 280 -15.99 -49.11 18.45
N ASP A 281 -15.63 -49.90 19.47
CA ASP A 281 -15.74 -49.53 20.89
C ASP A 281 -14.83 -48.35 21.29
N VAL A 282 -13.66 -48.23 20.66
CA VAL A 282 -12.70 -47.15 20.91
C VAL A 282 -13.20 -45.85 20.27
N VAL A 283 -13.76 -45.94 19.05
CA VAL A 283 -14.34 -44.80 18.33
C VAL A 283 -15.55 -44.25 19.07
N VAL A 284 -16.43 -45.13 19.56
CA VAL A 284 -17.63 -44.77 20.34
C VAL A 284 -17.25 -44.07 21.65
N ASN A 285 -16.31 -44.62 22.42
CA ASN A 285 -15.85 -43.99 23.66
C ASN A 285 -15.17 -42.64 23.43
N PHE A 286 -14.39 -42.50 22.36
CA PHE A 286 -13.77 -41.25 21.97
C PHE A 286 -14.80 -40.16 21.62
N MET A 287 -15.81 -40.48 20.79
CA MET A 287 -16.89 -39.55 20.45
C MET A 287 -17.70 -39.09 21.66
N VAL A 288 -17.94 -40.00 22.62
CA VAL A 288 -18.65 -39.69 23.87
C VAL A 288 -17.83 -38.72 24.71
N SER A 289 -16.50 -38.85 24.77
CA SER A 289 -15.61 -37.93 25.50
C SER A 289 -15.61 -36.51 24.94
N TRP A 290 -15.88 -36.36 23.64
CA TRP A 290 -16.03 -35.07 22.94
C TRP A 290 -17.47 -34.52 22.92
N GLY A 291 -18.39 -35.13 23.68
CA GLY A 291 -19.77 -34.65 23.81
C GLY A 291 -20.70 -35.02 22.64
N HIS A 292 -20.26 -35.84 21.68
CA HIS A 292 -21.04 -36.25 20.51
C HIS A 292 -21.79 -37.59 20.72
N ARG A 293 -22.48 -37.75 21.86
CA ARG A 293 -23.17 -39.02 22.26
C ARG A 293 -24.12 -39.60 21.21
N LYS A 294 -24.99 -38.76 20.63
CA LYS A 294 -26.00 -39.21 19.64
C LYS A 294 -25.38 -39.78 18.35
N ARG A 295 -24.19 -39.30 17.97
CA ARG A 295 -23.45 -39.80 16.80
C ARG A 295 -22.76 -41.14 17.10
N ALA A 296 -22.27 -41.29 18.33
CA ALA A 296 -21.68 -42.53 18.81
C ALA A 296 -22.73 -43.67 18.89
N GLU A 297 -23.93 -43.38 19.40
CA GLU A 297 -25.04 -44.33 19.48
C GLU A 297 -25.51 -44.82 18.09
N ALA A 298 -25.52 -43.94 17.09
CA ALA A 298 -25.94 -44.28 15.73
C ALA A 298 -24.97 -45.22 14.98
N LEU A 299 -23.68 -45.23 15.34
CA LEU A 299 -22.69 -46.15 14.78
C LEU A 299 -22.84 -47.57 15.33
N VAL A 300 -23.20 -47.70 16.62
CA VAL A 300 -23.44 -48.99 17.28
C VAL A 300 -24.71 -49.67 16.76
N GLU A 301 -25.74 -48.90 16.39
CA GLU A 301 -27.04 -49.47 16.01
C GLU A 301 -27.11 -50.12 14.61
N GLY A 302 -26.12 -49.89 13.73
CA GLY A 302 -26.14 -50.39 12.35
C GLY A 302 -27.34 -49.88 11.51
N PRO A 303 -27.37 -50.09 10.19
CA PRO A 303 -28.46 -49.55 9.36
C PRO A 303 -29.78 -50.27 9.65
N LYS A 304 -30.69 -49.60 10.36
CA LYS A 304 -32.08 -50.04 10.57
C LYS A 304 -32.81 -50.13 9.23
N LYS A 305 -32.94 -51.34 8.68
CA LYS A 305 -33.78 -51.63 7.49
C LYS A 305 -35.21 -51.18 7.78
N LYS A 306 -35.67 -50.12 7.11
CA LYS A 306 -37.10 -49.74 7.11
C LYS A 306 -37.91 -50.85 6.46
N LYS A 307 -38.72 -51.58 7.25
CA LYS A 307 -39.81 -52.42 6.73
C LYS A 307 -40.87 -51.51 6.12
N VAL A 308 -40.99 -51.54 4.79
CA VAL A 308 -42.16 -51.00 4.08
C VAL A 308 -43.32 -51.97 4.32
N ARG A 309 -44.38 -51.49 4.97
CA ARG A 309 -45.64 -52.24 5.15
C ARG A 309 -46.52 -51.90 3.94
N PHE A 310 -46.86 -52.91 3.14
CA PHE A 310 -47.87 -52.80 2.10
C PHE A 310 -49.26 -52.90 2.74
N GLU A 311 -50.06 -51.85 2.59
CA GLU A 311 -51.52 -51.87 2.48
C GLU A 311 -51.91 -50.88 1.39
#